data_AF-A0A7K4XYQ8-F1
#
_entry.id   AF-A0A7K4XYQ8-F1
#
_cell.length_a   1.000
_cell.length_b   1.000
_cell.length_c   1.000
_cell.angle_alpha   90.00
_cell.angle_beta   90.00
_cell.angle_gamma   90.00
#
_symmetry.space_group_name_H-M   'P 1'
#
loop_
_entity.id
_entity.type
_entity.pdbx_description
1 polymer ?
#
loop_
_entity_poly.entity_id
_entity_poly.type
_entity_poly.pdbx_seq_one_letter_code
_entity_poly.pdbx_strand_id
1 'polypeptide(L)'
;MAEQPSPEIALLAQVLAADSTEAPSPHTTRRGSQPPARGTEDSKPPPLLSRRNSILSRRSSFGMVPGSRRPSIGPWMLHRHVSFSGLPIFQPVLKTRLENTYRIGPDKGCKFDAERVQRVLEGTLARALRTAVYSAQGSTPLTQSLSELLQSQAKEVVPPRYKLVCHVVLGQQGQQSLVVASRGLWDPETDSFASATFCNASLFAVATVYGVYFE
;
A
#
# COMPACT_ATOMS: atom_id res chain seq x y z
N MET A 1 -21.31 3.14 -33.26
CA MET A 1 -20.45 2.33 -32.39
C MET A 1 -20.29 3.08 -31.08
N ALA A 2 -20.98 2.65 -30.03
CA ALA A 2 -20.91 3.27 -28.71
C ALA A 2 -19.74 2.62 -27.95
N GLU A 3 -18.74 3.41 -27.60
CA GLU A 3 -17.59 2.98 -26.82
C GLU A 3 -18.01 2.91 -25.34
N GLN A 4 -17.85 1.74 -24.73
CA GLN A 4 -18.12 1.52 -23.31
C GLN A 4 -16.97 2.14 -22.49
N PRO A 5 -17.24 2.95 -21.44
CA PRO A 5 -16.18 3.48 -20.59
C PRO A 5 -15.57 2.37 -19.71
N SER A 6 -14.25 2.46 -19.52
CA SER A 6 -13.43 1.57 -18.70
C SER A 6 -13.86 1.57 -17.22
N PRO A 7 -13.62 0.46 -16.48
CA PRO A 7 -14.17 0.24 -15.14
C PRO A 7 -13.65 1.22 -14.06
N GLU A 8 -12.57 1.97 -14.32
CA GLU A 8 -12.03 2.98 -13.39
C GLU A 8 -12.87 4.26 -13.33
N ILE A 9 -13.54 4.63 -14.43
CA ILE A 9 -14.35 5.87 -14.51
C ILE A 9 -15.68 5.69 -13.74
N ALA A 10 -16.19 4.46 -13.69
CA ALA A 10 -17.41 4.13 -12.95
C ALA A 10 -17.22 4.22 -11.42
N LEU A 11 -16.00 3.97 -10.93
CA LEU A 11 -15.68 4.04 -9.50
C LEU A 11 -15.65 5.50 -9.01
N LEU A 12 -15.14 6.42 -9.83
CA LEU A 12 -15.10 7.86 -9.53
C LEU A 12 -16.49 8.50 -9.49
N ALA A 13 -17.42 8.01 -10.32
CA ALA A 13 -18.79 8.51 -10.33
C ALA A 13 -19.63 8.06 -9.12
N GLN A 14 -19.33 6.89 -8.53
CA GLN A 14 -20.07 6.34 -7.39
C GLN A 14 -19.71 7.00 -6.06
N VAL A 15 -18.48 7.51 -5.92
CA VAL A 15 -18.03 8.20 -4.70
C VAL A 15 -18.63 9.61 -4.56
N LEU A 16 -19.05 10.23 -5.66
CA LEU A 16 -19.58 11.60 -5.66
C LEU A 16 -21.09 11.71 -5.33
N ALA A 17 -21.83 10.60 -5.31
CA ALA A 17 -23.30 10.62 -5.22
C ALA A 17 -23.87 10.32 -3.82
N ALA A 18 -23.04 9.94 -2.85
CA ALA A 18 -23.50 9.49 -1.54
C ALA A 18 -22.80 10.26 -0.41
N ASP A 19 -23.26 11.48 -0.12
CA ASP A 19 -23.52 11.92 1.26
C ASP A 19 -24.06 13.35 1.25
N SER A 20 -25.39 13.43 1.13
CA SER A 20 -26.15 14.54 1.68
C SER A 20 -26.86 13.96 2.89
N THR A 21 -26.53 14.42 4.11
CA THR A 21 -27.46 14.79 5.21
C THR A 21 -26.73 14.83 6.56
N GLU A 22 -26.90 15.97 7.25
CA GLU A 22 -26.79 16.23 8.70
C GLU A 22 -25.46 16.64 9.37
N ALA A 23 -25.56 17.75 10.12
CA ALA A 23 -24.59 18.30 11.09
C ALA A 23 -25.10 18.06 12.53
N PRO A 24 -24.26 18.08 13.59
CA PRO A 24 -24.22 19.25 14.47
C PRO A 24 -22.86 19.56 15.19
N SER A 25 -22.90 20.67 15.95
CA SER A 25 -21.87 21.55 16.53
C SER A 25 -21.26 21.13 17.92
N PRO A 26 -20.32 21.89 18.52
CA PRO A 26 -19.27 21.37 19.41
C PRO A 26 -19.49 21.58 20.92
N HIS A 27 -18.84 20.73 21.75
CA HIS A 27 -18.69 20.95 23.18
C HIS A 27 -17.21 20.94 23.63
N THR A 28 -16.87 22.03 24.33
CA THR A 28 -15.64 22.29 25.09
C THR A 28 -15.78 21.69 26.50
N THR A 29 -14.72 21.14 27.10
CA THR A 29 -14.36 21.33 28.52
C THR A 29 -12.88 20.95 28.77
N ARG A 30 -12.25 21.78 29.60
CA ARG A 30 -10.83 21.85 30.04
C ARG A 30 -10.67 21.24 31.44
N ARG A 31 -9.41 20.91 31.82
CA ARG A 31 -8.82 20.79 33.18
C ARG A 31 -8.82 19.36 33.76
N GLY A 32 -7.78 18.80 34.40
CA GLY A 32 -6.43 19.21 34.77
C GLY A 32 -5.88 18.27 35.87
N SER A 33 -4.58 17.96 35.81
CA SER A 33 -3.60 17.70 36.91
C SER A 33 -3.81 16.65 38.03
N GLN A 34 -2.97 15.59 37.96
CA GLN A 34 -1.96 15.10 38.96
C GLN A 34 -2.35 14.29 40.26
N PRO A 35 -1.40 13.60 40.95
CA PRO A 35 -1.44 12.14 41.26
C PRO A 35 -1.37 11.80 42.79
N PRO A 36 -1.13 10.53 43.18
CA PRO A 36 0.02 10.27 44.07
C PRO A 36 0.73 8.91 43.87
N ALA A 37 1.71 8.65 44.76
CA ALA A 37 2.92 7.84 44.58
C ALA A 37 2.99 6.54 45.42
N ARG A 38 4.02 5.74 45.10
CA ARG A 38 4.86 4.83 45.92
C ARG A 38 4.30 3.50 46.48
N GLY A 39 5.03 2.42 46.17
CA GLY A 39 5.06 1.15 46.89
C GLY A 39 6.03 0.16 46.20
N THR A 40 7.00 -0.36 46.96
CA THR A 40 8.20 -1.08 46.52
C THR A 40 7.99 -2.60 46.46
N GLU A 41 8.88 -3.26 45.70
CA GLU A 41 9.41 -4.62 45.84
C GLU A 41 8.72 -5.86 45.23
N ASP A 42 9.63 -6.66 44.68
CA ASP A 42 9.69 -8.12 44.53
C ASP A 42 9.27 -8.87 43.24
N SER A 43 10.29 -9.59 42.78
CA SER A 43 10.48 -10.51 41.68
C SER A 43 9.64 -11.79 41.73
N LYS A 44 9.14 -12.25 40.57
CA LYS A 44 9.21 -13.64 40.00
C LYS A 44 8.27 -13.78 38.78
N PRO A 45 8.68 -14.40 37.66
CA PRO A 45 7.80 -14.59 36.51
C PRO A 45 6.82 -15.78 36.72
N PRO A 46 5.56 -15.69 36.26
CA PRO A 46 4.63 -16.82 36.31
C PRO A 46 4.87 -17.82 35.16
N PRO A 47 4.65 -19.13 35.40
CA PRO A 47 4.93 -20.19 34.43
C PRO A 47 3.81 -20.40 33.39
N LEU A 48 4.21 -20.96 32.24
CA LEU A 48 3.39 -21.32 31.09
C LEU A 48 2.38 -22.43 31.43
N LEU A 49 1.09 -22.17 31.19
CA LEU A 49 0.05 -23.20 31.24
C LEU A 49 -0.22 -23.79 29.85
N SER A 50 0.20 -25.05 29.73
CA SER A 50 -0.15 -26.02 28.69
C SER A 50 -1.67 -26.21 28.64
N ARG A 51 -2.30 -25.85 27.51
CA ARG A 51 -3.72 -26.05 27.27
C ARG A 51 -3.95 -27.37 26.53
N ARG A 52 -4.00 -28.46 27.29
CA ARG A 52 -4.65 -29.72 26.90
C ARG A 52 -6.15 -29.54 27.12
N ASN A 53 -6.94 -29.56 26.05
CA ASN A 53 -8.36 -29.89 26.16
C ASN A 53 -8.62 -31.26 25.52
N SER A 54 -9.44 -32.00 26.23
CA SER A 54 -9.64 -33.44 26.22
C SER A 54 -10.93 -33.85 25.53
N ILE A 55 -10.94 -35.10 25.03
CA ILE A 55 -12.06 -36.05 25.00
C ILE A 55 -13.31 -35.64 24.18
N LEU A 56 -13.49 -36.33 23.05
CA LEU A 56 -14.78 -36.95 22.75
C LEU A 56 -14.52 -38.37 22.27
N SER A 57 -14.90 -39.32 23.12
CA SER A 57 -14.93 -40.75 22.79
C SER A 57 -16.31 -41.06 22.21
N ARG A 58 -16.37 -41.62 21.00
CA ARG A 58 -17.55 -42.39 20.57
C ARG A 58 -17.12 -43.66 19.86
N ARG A 59 -17.35 -44.75 20.58
CA ARG A 59 -17.23 -46.14 20.15
C ARG A 59 -18.41 -46.50 19.27
N SER A 60 -18.16 -47.09 18.10
CA SER A 60 -19.08 -48.02 17.46
C SER A 60 -18.28 -49.09 16.73
N SER A 61 -18.34 -50.30 17.28
CA SER A 61 -17.92 -51.54 16.66
C SER A 61 -19.01 -52.07 15.71
N PHE A 62 -18.59 -53.03 14.87
CA PHE A 62 -19.37 -53.97 14.04
C PHE A 62 -19.51 -53.66 12.55
N GLY A 63 -18.99 -54.60 11.73
CA GLY A 63 -19.52 -54.88 10.40
C GLY A 63 -18.51 -54.98 9.26
N MET A 64 -17.59 -55.96 9.27
CA MET A 64 -17.03 -56.45 8.01
C MET A 64 -18.11 -57.25 7.29
N VAL A 65 -18.70 -56.68 6.24
CA VAL A 65 -19.52 -57.41 5.26
C VAL A 65 -18.57 -57.98 4.20
N PRO A 66 -18.55 -59.29 3.94
CA PRO A 66 -17.86 -59.85 2.79
C PRO A 66 -18.73 -59.66 1.56
N GLY A 67 -18.22 -59.00 0.51
CA GLY A 67 -18.90 -58.98 -0.80
C GLY A 67 -19.19 -57.61 -1.41
N SER A 68 -18.45 -56.56 -1.06
CA SER A 68 -18.47 -55.30 -1.82
C SER A 68 -17.23 -55.23 -2.71
N ARG A 69 -17.49 -55.22 -4.01
CA ARG A 69 -16.50 -55.21 -5.10
C ARG A 69 -15.45 -54.13 -4.86
N ARG A 70 -14.18 -54.54 -4.92
CA ARG A 70 -13.01 -53.66 -5.02
C ARG A 70 -13.25 -52.71 -6.20
N PRO A 71 -13.38 -51.37 -6.02
CA PRO A 71 -13.18 -50.48 -7.15
C PRO A 71 -11.74 -50.69 -7.59
N SER A 72 -11.54 -50.99 -8.86
CA SER A 72 -10.23 -51.18 -9.46
C SER A 72 -9.34 -50.00 -9.11
N ILE A 73 -8.23 -50.30 -8.45
CA ILE A 73 -7.07 -49.41 -8.36
C ILE A 73 -6.56 -49.28 -9.80
N GLY A 74 -7.11 -48.32 -10.54
CA GLY A 74 -6.58 -47.91 -11.82
C GLY A 74 -5.26 -47.15 -11.63
N PRO A 75 -4.38 -47.13 -12.63
CA PRO A 75 -3.07 -46.48 -12.55
C PRO A 75 -3.22 -44.96 -12.68
N TRP A 76 -3.79 -44.31 -11.67
CA TRP A 76 -3.83 -42.83 -11.58
C TRP A 76 -2.92 -42.30 -10.47
N MET A 77 -2.05 -43.15 -9.93
CA MET A 77 -1.04 -42.80 -8.93
C MET A 77 0.25 -42.24 -9.58
N LEU A 78 0.13 -41.44 -10.64
CA LEU A 78 1.24 -40.57 -11.06
C LEU A 78 0.77 -39.11 -10.99
N HIS A 79 1.12 -38.50 -9.86
CA HIS A 79 1.25 -37.06 -9.65
C HIS A 79 -0.05 -36.25 -9.60
N ARG A 80 -0.47 -35.89 -8.38
CA ARG A 80 -0.50 -34.49 -7.91
C ARG A 80 -1.19 -34.43 -6.55
N HIS A 81 -0.52 -33.75 -5.63
CA HIS A 81 -1.13 -33.22 -4.42
C HIS A 81 -2.38 -32.42 -4.87
N VAL A 82 -3.59 -32.90 -4.55
CA VAL A 82 -4.85 -32.17 -4.78
C VAL A 82 -5.29 -31.56 -3.46
N SER A 83 -5.78 -30.32 -3.49
CA SER A 83 -6.27 -29.67 -2.27
C SER A 83 -7.57 -30.34 -1.82
N PHE A 84 -7.99 -30.10 -0.57
CA PHE A 84 -9.29 -30.54 -0.06
C PHE A 84 -10.48 -30.12 -0.96
N SER A 85 -10.31 -29.08 -1.77
CA SER A 85 -11.28 -28.60 -2.77
C SER A 85 -11.20 -29.27 -4.15
N GLY A 86 -10.32 -30.25 -4.37
CA GLY A 86 -10.16 -30.93 -5.66
C GLY A 86 -9.49 -30.08 -6.75
N LEU A 87 -8.99 -28.89 -6.40
CA LEU A 87 -8.22 -28.05 -7.31
C LEU A 87 -6.76 -28.54 -7.37
N PRO A 88 -6.08 -28.41 -8.52
CA PRO A 88 -4.66 -28.71 -8.59
C PRO A 88 -3.92 -27.78 -7.62
N ILE A 89 -3.16 -28.34 -6.68
CA ILE A 89 -2.27 -27.54 -5.83
C ILE A 89 -1.20 -26.99 -6.77
N PHE A 90 -1.34 -25.71 -7.11
CA PHE A 90 -0.25 -24.96 -7.71
C PHE A 90 0.94 -25.08 -6.77
N GLN A 91 2.10 -25.49 -7.29
CA GLN A 91 3.33 -25.43 -6.51
C GLN A 91 3.45 -24.00 -5.95
N PRO A 92 3.71 -23.82 -4.64
CA PRO A 92 3.91 -22.49 -4.11
C PRO A 92 5.03 -21.86 -4.93
N VAL A 93 4.78 -20.68 -5.49
CA VAL A 93 5.77 -19.95 -6.30
C VAL A 93 7.05 -19.89 -5.47
N LEU A 94 8.06 -20.67 -5.88
CA LEU A 94 9.37 -20.67 -5.23
C LEU A 94 9.95 -19.28 -5.49
N LYS A 95 9.87 -18.41 -4.49
CA LYS A 95 10.53 -17.11 -4.53
C LYS A 95 12.02 -17.39 -4.46
N THR A 96 12.69 -17.42 -5.61
CA THR A 96 14.15 -17.50 -5.69
C THR A 96 14.73 -16.38 -4.84
N ARG A 97 15.42 -16.76 -3.76
CA ARG A 97 16.09 -15.80 -2.88
C ARG A 97 17.38 -15.40 -3.58
N LEU A 98 17.36 -14.25 -4.26
CA LEU A 98 18.58 -13.65 -4.82
C LEU A 98 19.45 -13.13 -3.68
N GLU A 99 20.76 -13.33 -3.81
CA GLU A 99 21.77 -12.73 -2.94
C GLU A 99 21.96 -11.25 -3.29
N ASN A 100 22.39 -10.45 -2.30
CA ASN A 100 22.70 -9.04 -2.52
C ASN A 100 23.88 -8.90 -3.49
N THR A 101 23.78 -7.97 -4.43
CA THR A 101 24.86 -7.70 -5.39
C THR A 101 26.01 -6.85 -4.79
N TYR A 102 25.89 -6.42 -3.51
CA TYR A 102 26.86 -5.60 -2.76
C TYR A 102 27.38 -4.37 -3.52
N ARG A 103 26.50 -3.73 -4.30
CA ARG A 103 26.87 -2.60 -5.15
C ARG A 103 26.71 -1.30 -4.36
N ILE A 104 27.83 -0.63 -4.11
CA ILE A 104 27.91 0.58 -3.27
C ILE A 104 27.52 1.85 -4.06
N GLY A 105 27.53 1.82 -5.39
CA GLY A 105 27.19 2.99 -6.21
C GLY A 105 26.42 2.63 -7.48
N PRO A 106 25.72 3.59 -8.10
CA PRO A 106 24.97 3.38 -9.33
C PRO A 106 25.90 3.08 -10.51
N ASP A 107 25.44 2.23 -11.43
CA ASP A 107 26.15 1.95 -12.67
C ASP A 107 26.27 3.22 -13.54
N LYS A 108 27.21 3.22 -14.50
CA LYS A 108 27.41 4.37 -15.41
C LYS A 108 26.12 4.66 -16.17
N GLY A 109 25.61 5.89 -16.03
CA GLY A 109 24.34 6.31 -16.66
C GLY A 109 23.07 5.89 -15.93
N CYS A 110 23.18 5.16 -14.81
CA CYS A 110 22.06 4.76 -13.95
C CYS A 110 21.89 5.67 -12.73
N LYS A 111 22.30 6.94 -12.83
CA LYS A 111 22.07 7.94 -11.79
C LYS A 111 20.64 8.47 -11.86
N PHE A 112 20.14 8.96 -10.73
CA PHE A 112 18.84 9.63 -10.67
C PHE A 112 18.87 10.92 -11.50
N ASP A 113 18.03 10.98 -12.53
CA ASP A 113 17.86 12.15 -13.40
C ASP A 113 16.67 12.99 -12.92
N ALA A 114 16.95 14.01 -12.12
CA ALA A 114 15.94 14.86 -11.51
C ALA A 114 15.09 15.61 -12.56
N GLU A 115 15.70 16.09 -13.65
CA GLU A 115 14.99 16.82 -14.69
C GLU A 115 14.00 15.91 -15.44
N ARG A 116 14.44 14.70 -15.78
CA ARG A 116 13.58 13.72 -16.44
C ARG A 116 12.39 13.35 -15.55
N VAL A 117 12.62 13.11 -14.27
CA VAL A 117 11.54 12.83 -13.31
C VAL A 117 10.62 14.04 -13.18
N GLN A 118 11.15 15.25 -13.06
CA GLN A 118 10.35 16.48 -12.97
C GLN A 118 9.39 16.62 -14.16
N ARG A 119 9.87 16.43 -15.41
CA ARG A 119 9.02 16.50 -16.61
C ARG A 119 7.88 15.49 -16.58
N VAL A 120 8.14 14.28 -16.08
CA VAL A 120 7.11 13.24 -15.92
C VAL A 120 6.08 13.64 -14.87
N LEU A 121 6.52 14.20 -13.74
CA LEU A 121 5.62 14.70 -12.70
C LEU A 121 4.73 15.83 -13.22
N GLU A 122 5.32 16.83 -13.88
CA GLU A 122 4.59 17.95 -14.49
C GLU A 122 3.55 17.48 -15.51
N GLY A 123 3.92 16.57 -16.41
CA GLY A 123 3.00 16.00 -17.40
C GLY A 123 1.87 15.18 -16.76
N THR A 124 2.17 14.43 -15.70
CA THR A 124 1.19 13.61 -15.00
C THR A 124 0.20 14.48 -14.21
N LEU A 125 0.71 15.47 -13.47
CA LEU A 125 -0.12 16.43 -12.73
C LEU A 125 -1.02 17.22 -13.68
N ALA A 126 -0.47 17.75 -14.78
CA ALA A 126 -1.24 18.48 -15.77
C ALA A 126 -2.37 17.62 -16.35
N ARG A 127 -2.11 16.36 -16.69
CA ARG A 127 -3.16 15.46 -17.20
C ARG A 127 -4.24 15.14 -16.16
N ALA A 128 -3.84 14.83 -14.93
CA ALA A 128 -4.76 14.38 -13.89
C ALA A 128 -5.62 15.51 -13.31
N LEU A 129 -5.05 16.71 -13.14
CA LEU A 129 -5.66 17.81 -12.41
C LEU A 129 -6.26 18.91 -13.29
N ARG A 130 -6.08 18.88 -14.62
CA ARG A 130 -6.59 19.91 -15.53
C ARG A 130 -8.11 20.13 -15.41
N THR A 131 -8.88 19.06 -15.25
CA THR A 131 -10.35 19.12 -15.15
C THR A 131 -10.85 18.90 -13.73
N ALA A 132 -9.96 18.71 -12.76
CA ALA A 132 -10.34 18.46 -11.38
C ALA A 132 -10.81 19.75 -10.69
N VAL A 133 -11.82 19.63 -9.84
CA VAL A 133 -12.33 20.72 -9.00
C VAL A 133 -12.08 20.37 -7.54
N TYR A 134 -11.62 21.34 -6.76
CA TYR A 134 -11.39 21.12 -5.33
C TYR A 134 -12.68 20.74 -4.59
N SER A 135 -12.62 19.66 -3.83
CA SER A 135 -13.64 19.27 -2.86
C SER A 135 -12.96 18.78 -1.59
N ALA A 136 -13.36 19.29 -0.43
CA ALA A 136 -12.77 18.91 0.85
C ALA A 136 -12.99 17.43 1.20
N GLN A 137 -14.10 16.83 0.76
CA GLN A 137 -14.39 15.41 0.99
C GLN A 137 -13.62 14.52 -0.01
N GLY A 138 -13.45 14.99 -1.24
CA GLY A 138 -12.76 14.26 -2.31
C GLY A 138 -11.23 14.41 -2.29
N SER A 139 -10.67 15.36 -1.55
CA SER A 139 -9.22 15.66 -1.62
C SER A 139 -8.35 14.54 -1.07
N THR A 140 -8.79 13.84 -0.02
CA THR A 140 -8.03 12.74 0.59
C THR A 140 -7.83 11.57 -0.37
N PRO A 141 -8.89 10.93 -0.92
CA PRO A 141 -8.72 9.83 -1.86
C PRO A 141 -8.01 10.28 -3.14
N LEU A 142 -8.30 11.49 -3.63
CA LEU A 142 -7.65 12.05 -4.82
C LEU A 142 -6.13 12.19 -4.60
N THR A 143 -5.69 12.69 -3.43
CA THR A 143 -4.27 12.83 -3.10
C THR A 143 -3.57 11.47 -3.00
N GLN A 144 -4.24 10.46 -2.43
CA GLN A 144 -3.71 9.10 -2.37
C GLN A 144 -3.58 8.48 -3.77
N SER A 145 -4.61 8.57 -4.60
CA SER A 145 -4.54 8.07 -5.99
C SER A 145 -3.47 8.80 -6.80
N LEU A 146 -3.29 10.11 -6.58
CA LEU A 146 -2.23 10.87 -7.21
C LEU A 146 -0.83 10.42 -6.77
N SER A 147 -0.61 10.16 -5.48
CA SER A 147 0.70 9.74 -5.00
C SER A 147 1.09 8.37 -5.55
N GLU A 148 0.14 7.44 -5.64
CA GLU A 148 0.33 6.13 -6.27
C GLU A 148 0.60 6.26 -7.78
N LEU A 149 -0.17 7.10 -8.48
CA LEU A 149 0.03 7.35 -9.91
C LEU A 149 1.42 7.96 -10.17
N LEU A 150 1.80 9.00 -9.44
CA LEU A 150 3.10 9.66 -9.60
C LEU A 150 4.26 8.73 -9.26
N GLN A 151 4.11 7.91 -8.22
CA GLN A 151 5.10 6.89 -7.87
C GLN A 151 5.26 5.86 -9.01
N SER A 152 4.15 5.43 -9.62
CA SER A 152 4.20 4.49 -10.75
C SER A 152 4.89 5.10 -11.97
N GLN A 153 4.57 6.34 -12.33
CA GLN A 153 5.18 7.04 -13.47
C GLN A 153 6.66 7.34 -13.23
N ALA A 154 7.03 7.75 -12.01
CA ALA A 154 8.42 7.97 -11.65
C ALA A 154 9.24 6.67 -11.71
N LYS A 155 8.65 5.53 -11.31
CA LYS A 155 9.31 4.23 -11.34
C LYS A 155 9.71 3.78 -12.75
N GLU A 156 8.96 4.18 -13.78
CA GLU A 156 9.28 3.83 -15.18
C GLU A 156 10.50 4.59 -15.73
N VAL A 157 10.80 5.78 -15.19
CA VAL A 157 11.94 6.60 -15.64
C VAL A 157 13.15 6.50 -14.74
N VAL A 158 12.96 6.13 -13.47
CA VAL A 158 14.04 6.02 -12.49
C VAL A 158 14.79 4.69 -12.69
N PRO A 159 16.13 4.70 -12.67
CA PRO A 159 16.93 3.48 -12.76
C PRO A 159 16.59 2.46 -11.65
N PRO A 160 16.84 1.17 -11.89
CA PRO A 160 16.69 0.16 -10.85
C PRO A 160 17.61 0.46 -9.64
N ARG A 161 17.26 -0.09 -8.47
CA ARG A 161 17.94 0.11 -7.17
C ARG A 161 17.72 1.45 -6.49
N TYR A 162 16.80 2.28 -6.97
CA TYR A 162 16.34 3.44 -6.21
C TYR A 162 15.06 3.10 -5.43
N LYS A 163 15.01 3.52 -4.17
CA LYS A 163 13.78 3.61 -3.38
C LYS A 163 13.15 4.97 -3.61
N LEU A 164 11.87 4.97 -3.96
CA LEU A 164 11.13 6.19 -4.26
C LEU A 164 10.18 6.52 -3.13
N VAL A 165 10.26 7.76 -2.64
CA VAL A 165 9.30 8.35 -1.70
C VAL A 165 8.59 9.48 -2.41
N CYS A 166 7.27 9.37 -2.57
CA CYS A 166 6.44 10.40 -3.19
C CYS A 166 5.66 11.15 -2.09
N HIS A 167 5.77 12.47 -2.10
CA HIS A 167 5.02 13.37 -1.23
C HIS A 167 4.18 14.31 -2.08
N VAL A 168 2.88 14.38 -1.80
CA VAL A 168 1.93 15.22 -2.55
C VAL A 168 1.19 16.10 -1.56
N VAL A 169 1.19 17.40 -1.83
CA VAL A 169 0.39 18.39 -1.13
C VAL A 169 -0.65 18.90 -2.10
N LEU A 170 -1.93 18.79 -1.74
CA LEU A 170 -3.04 19.29 -2.54
C LEU A 170 -3.88 20.23 -1.68
N GLY A 171 -4.30 21.35 -2.26
CA GLY A 171 -5.08 22.35 -1.54
C GLY A 171 -5.94 23.21 -2.45
N GLN A 172 -6.84 23.97 -1.85
CA GLN A 172 -7.70 24.91 -2.57
C GLN A 172 -6.91 26.12 -3.08
N GLN A 173 -7.13 26.51 -4.32
CA GLN A 173 -6.59 27.76 -4.86
C GLN A 173 -7.42 28.93 -4.30
N GLY A 174 -6.74 29.83 -3.62
CA GLY A 174 -7.34 31.00 -2.99
C GLY A 174 -6.32 32.11 -2.80
N GLN A 175 -6.67 33.13 -2.01
CA GLN A 175 -5.78 34.25 -1.68
C GLN A 175 -4.88 33.90 -0.49
N GLN A 176 -4.16 32.76 -0.60
CA GLN A 176 -3.29 32.24 0.45
C GLN A 176 -1.91 31.92 -0.11
N SER A 177 -0.88 32.08 0.73
CA SER A 177 0.50 31.75 0.39
C SER A 177 0.90 30.47 1.12
N LEU A 178 1.54 29.56 0.38
CA LEU A 178 2.10 28.31 0.91
C LEU A 178 3.53 28.17 0.41
N VAL A 179 4.42 27.79 1.33
CA VAL A 179 5.79 27.38 1.00
C VAL A 179 5.98 25.95 1.48
N VAL A 180 6.35 25.07 0.56
CA VAL A 180 6.73 23.68 0.86
C VAL A 180 8.24 23.59 0.80
N ALA A 181 8.85 23.20 1.92
CA ALA A 181 10.29 23.00 2.03
C ALA A 181 10.56 21.66 2.73
N SER A 182 11.65 21.01 2.32
CA SER A 182 12.13 19.77 2.93
C SER A 182 13.63 19.83 3.13
N ARG A 183 14.11 19.08 4.12
CA ARG A 183 15.54 18.87 4.40
C ARG A 183 15.74 17.39 4.66
N GLY A 184 16.82 16.82 4.12
CA GLY A 184 17.16 15.41 4.27
C GLY A 184 18.64 15.24 4.54
N LEU A 185 18.99 14.12 5.19
CA LEU A 185 20.36 13.63 5.30
C LEU A 185 20.49 12.42 4.38
N TRP A 186 21.32 12.55 3.34
CA TRP A 186 21.46 11.60 2.24
C TRP A 186 22.79 11.82 1.52
N ASP A 187 23.16 10.92 0.62
CA ASP A 187 24.39 11.04 -0.15
C ASP A 187 24.21 11.99 -1.35
N PRO A 188 24.91 13.14 -1.40
CA PRO A 188 24.76 14.12 -2.48
C PRO A 188 25.20 13.61 -3.86
N GLU A 189 25.95 12.50 -3.93
CA GLU A 189 26.44 11.98 -5.20
C GLU A 189 25.46 11.01 -5.91
N THR A 190 24.60 10.35 -5.11
CA THR A 190 23.73 9.27 -5.57
C THR A 190 22.25 9.57 -5.36
N ASP A 191 21.89 10.24 -4.27
CA ASP A 191 20.52 10.58 -3.88
C ASP A 191 20.12 11.94 -4.44
N SER A 192 18.86 12.06 -4.84
CA SER A 192 18.36 13.31 -5.41
C SER A 192 16.83 13.38 -5.35
N PHE A 193 16.26 14.53 -5.70
CA PHE A 193 14.83 14.75 -5.69
C PHE A 193 14.38 15.58 -6.88
N ALA A 194 13.11 15.42 -7.24
CA ALA A 194 12.42 16.22 -8.23
C ALA A 194 11.13 16.77 -7.61
N SER A 195 10.82 18.04 -7.87
CA SER A 195 9.59 18.68 -7.43
C SER A 195 8.87 19.30 -8.61
N ALA A 196 7.56 19.17 -8.63
CA ALA A 196 6.69 19.72 -9.66
C ALA A 196 5.49 20.39 -9.00
N THR A 197 5.06 21.51 -9.58
CA THR A 197 3.91 22.27 -9.10
C THR A 197 2.89 22.42 -10.22
N PHE A 198 1.62 22.32 -9.86
CA PHE A 198 0.49 22.52 -10.76
C PHE A 198 -0.55 23.41 -10.08
N CYS A 199 -1.14 24.34 -10.83
CA CYS A 199 -2.24 25.15 -10.35
C CYS A 199 -3.33 25.28 -11.42
N ASN A 200 -4.56 25.32 -10.95
CA ASN A 200 -5.75 25.60 -11.73
C ASN A 200 -6.57 26.68 -11.00
N ALA A 201 -7.72 27.08 -11.54
CA ALA A 201 -8.61 28.07 -10.94
C ALA A 201 -9.15 27.63 -9.56
N SER A 202 -9.30 26.33 -9.29
CA SER A 202 -9.91 25.80 -8.06
C SER A 202 -8.93 25.21 -7.04
N LEU A 203 -7.78 24.68 -7.48
CA LEU A 203 -6.82 23.95 -6.64
C LEU A 203 -5.38 24.17 -7.06
N PHE A 204 -4.46 23.88 -6.14
CA PHE A 204 -3.04 23.69 -6.40
C PHE A 204 -2.59 22.31 -5.93
N ALA A 205 -1.51 21.83 -6.55
CA ALA A 205 -0.82 20.63 -6.11
C ALA A 205 0.70 20.81 -6.21
N VAL A 206 1.41 20.34 -5.20
CA VAL A 206 2.88 20.25 -5.16
C VAL A 206 3.24 18.80 -4.97
N ALA A 207 3.93 18.20 -5.93
CA ALA A 207 4.45 16.84 -5.84
C ALA A 207 5.96 16.88 -5.71
N THR A 208 6.51 16.11 -4.78
CA THR A 208 7.95 15.93 -4.62
C THR A 208 8.27 14.45 -4.54
N VAL A 209 9.18 13.99 -5.40
CA VAL A 209 9.67 12.61 -5.40
C VAL A 209 11.13 12.62 -5.00
N TYR A 210 11.44 11.84 -3.96
CA TYR A 210 12.79 11.59 -3.49
C TYR A 210 13.25 10.23 -4.03
N GLY A 211 14.41 10.21 -4.68
CA GLY A 211 15.09 8.99 -5.09
C GLY A 211 16.29 8.75 -4.20
N VAL A 212 16.23 7.69 -3.40
CA VAL A 212 17.32 7.27 -2.51
C VAL A 212 17.91 5.97 -3.04
N TYR A 213 19.22 5.94 -3.29
CA TYR A 213 19.93 4.78 -3.77
C TYR A 213 19.95 3.67 -2.71
N PHE A 214 19.71 2.44 -3.14
CA PHE A 214 19.70 1.26 -2.29
C PHE A 214 20.93 0.42 -2.55
N GLU A 215 21.92 0.56 -1.66
CA GLU A 215 23.18 -0.20 -1.63
C GLU A 215 23.01 -1.71 -1.41
#